data_AF-A0ABD2D401-F1
#
_entry.id   AF-A0ABD2D401-F1
#
_cell.length_a   1.000
_cell.length_b   1.000
_cell.length_c   1.000
_cell.angle_alpha   90.00
_cell.angle_beta   90.00
_cell.angle_gamma   90.00
#
_symmetry.space_group_name_H-M   'P 1'
#
loop_
_entity.id
_entity.type
_entity.pdbx_description
1 polymer ?
#
loop_
_entity_poly.entity_id
_entity_poly.type
_entity_poly.pdbx_seq_one_letter_code
_entity_poly.pdbx_strand_id
1 'polypeptide(L)'
;MGGYCLEFPAAVCMDPGLSNCTTHIVTVTINGDDAENVRPKPKPGDGEFVEVISLPKNDLLKRIDALVAEEHLTVDARVYSYALALKHANTKPFEVPFLKF
;
A
#
# COMPACT_ATOMS: atom_id res chain seq x y z
N MET A 1 -7.93 -18.48 3.04
CA MET A 1 -7.47 -17.27 2.33
C MET A 1 -7.97 -17.35 0.89
N GLY A 2 -9.26 -17.09 0.71
CA GLY A 2 -9.91 -16.88 -0.57
C GLY A 2 -9.64 -15.45 -1.04
N GLY A 3 -8.70 -15.32 -1.97
CA GLY A 3 -8.39 -14.08 -2.68
C GLY A 3 -7.85 -14.43 -4.06
N TYR A 4 -8.05 -13.57 -5.04
CA TYR A 4 -7.41 -13.72 -6.35
C TYR A 4 -6.23 -12.74 -6.46
N CYS A 5 -5.18 -13.22 -7.10
CA CYS A 5 -3.90 -12.56 -7.28
C CYS A 5 -3.81 -12.02 -8.71
N LEU A 6 -3.53 -10.73 -8.87
CA LEU A 6 -3.13 -10.16 -10.15
C LEU A 6 -1.60 -10.00 -10.14
N GLU A 7 -0.91 -10.85 -10.89
CA GLU A 7 0.54 -10.77 -11.07
C GLU A 7 0.89 -9.84 -12.23
N PHE A 8 1.79 -8.89 -11.99
CA PHE A 8 2.48 -8.17 -13.06
C PHE A 8 3.78 -8.93 -13.38
N PRO A 9 4.02 -9.31 -14.65
CA PRO A 9 5.10 -10.23 -15.02
C PRO A 9 6.52 -9.64 -14.93
N ALA A 10 6.67 -8.35 -14.57
CA ALA A 10 7.97 -7.70 -14.51
C ALA A 10 8.50 -7.62 -13.07
N ALA A 11 9.70 -8.17 -12.84
CA ALA A 11 10.46 -7.90 -11.63
C ALA A 11 10.86 -6.42 -11.59
N VAL A 12 10.63 -5.75 -10.46
CA VAL A 12 11.00 -4.34 -10.25
C VAL A 12 12.22 -4.25 -9.34
N CYS A 13 13.16 -3.36 -9.67
CA CYS A 13 14.33 -3.09 -8.84
C CYS A 13 13.95 -2.38 -7.54
N MET A 14 14.66 -2.71 -6.46
CA MET A 14 14.45 -2.10 -5.14
C MET A 14 15.24 -0.81 -4.97
N ASP A 15 16.56 -0.87 -5.14
CA ASP A 15 17.47 0.28 -5.14
C ASP A 15 18.60 -0.02 -6.14
N PRO A 16 18.43 0.33 -7.43
CA PRO A 16 19.36 -0.06 -8.48
C PRO A 16 20.71 0.66 -8.42
N GLY A 17 20.81 1.74 -7.64
CA GLY A 17 22.07 2.45 -7.43
C GLY A 17 22.97 1.78 -6.38
N LEU A 18 22.40 0.91 -5.54
CA LEU A 18 23.09 0.26 -4.41
C LEU A 18 23.11 -1.27 -4.50
N SER A 19 22.07 -1.88 -5.04
CA SER A 19 21.86 -3.33 -5.02
C SER A 19 21.27 -3.86 -6.33
N ASN A 20 21.38 -5.18 -6.52
CA ASN A 20 20.67 -5.91 -7.59
C ASN A 20 19.34 -6.53 -7.10
N CYS A 21 18.86 -6.14 -5.91
CA CYS A 21 17.64 -6.70 -5.35
C CYS A 21 16.42 -6.34 -6.22
N THR A 22 15.59 -7.33 -6.52
CA THR A 22 14.34 -7.18 -7.26
C THR A 22 13.17 -7.79 -6.49
N THR A 23 11.96 -7.35 -6.77
CA THR A 23 10.73 -7.88 -6.18
C THR A 23 9.60 -7.93 -7.21
N HIS A 24 8.55 -8.70 -6.95
CA HIS A 24 7.30 -8.64 -7.69
C HIS A 24 6.26 -7.89 -6.85
N ILE A 25 5.65 -6.85 -7.42
CA ILE A 25 4.53 -6.17 -6.78
C ILE A 25 3.25 -6.92 -7.15
N VAL A 26 2.67 -7.58 -6.16
CA VAL A 26 1.50 -8.44 -6.33
C VAL A 26 0.28 -7.78 -5.71
N THR A 27 -0.80 -7.62 -6.48
CA THR A 27 -2.07 -7.10 -5.95
C THR A 27 -2.96 -8.27 -5.52
N VAL A 28 -3.30 -8.31 -4.23
CA VAL A 28 -4.19 -9.33 -3.64
C VAL A 28 -5.44 -8.67 -3.10
N THR A 29 -6.61 -9.21 -3.46
CA THR A 29 -7.89 -8.79 -2.88
C THR A 29 -8.30 -9.75 -1.77
N ILE A 30 -8.67 -9.22 -0.61
CA ILE A 30 -9.11 -10.00 0.55
C ILE A 30 -10.61 -9.73 0.76
N ASN A 31 -11.42 -10.79 0.79
CA ASN A 31 -12.82 -10.67 1.16
C ASN A 31 -12.95 -10.64 2.69
N GLY A 32 -13.17 -9.44 3.24
CA GLY A 32 -13.34 -9.25 4.69
C GLY A 32 -14.64 -9.82 5.27
N ASP A 33 -15.65 -10.09 4.43
CA ASP A 33 -16.93 -10.64 4.86
C ASP A 33 -16.92 -12.17 4.97
N ASP A 34 -15.90 -12.83 4.41
CA ASP A 34 -15.76 -14.28 4.50
C ASP A 34 -15.43 -14.71 5.93
N ALA A 35 -16.09 -15.75 6.42
CA ALA A 35 -15.99 -16.21 7.80
C ALA A 35 -14.54 -16.54 8.21
N GLU A 36 -13.72 -17.00 7.26
CA GLU A 36 -12.30 -17.27 7.49
C GLU A 36 -11.44 -16.01 7.74
N ASN A 37 -11.88 -14.83 7.31
CA ASN A 37 -11.13 -13.57 7.40
C ASN A 37 -11.64 -12.62 8.50
N VAL A 38 -12.68 -13.00 9.25
CA VAL A 38 -13.26 -12.16 10.32
C VAL A 38 -12.30 -11.97 11.50
N ARG A 39 -11.47 -12.97 11.81
CA ARG A 39 -10.48 -12.93 12.90
C ARG A 39 -9.16 -13.56 12.47
N PRO A 40 -8.43 -12.93 11.54
CA PRO A 40 -7.19 -13.48 11.05
C PRO A 40 -6.15 -13.47 12.16
N LYS A 41 -5.40 -14.57 12.28
CA LYS A 41 -4.28 -14.69 13.22
C LYS A 41 -2.99 -14.86 12.41
N PRO A 42 -2.05 -13.91 12.46
CA PRO A 42 -0.75 -14.07 11.83
C PRO A 42 -0.03 -15.34 12.33
N LYS A 43 0.74 -15.97 11.45
CA LYS A 43 1.59 -17.11 11.77
C LYS A 43 3.04 -16.75 11.42
N PRO A 44 3.69 -15.87 12.20
CA PRO A 44 5.07 -15.48 11.96
C PRO A 44 6.02 -16.68 12.13
N GLY A 45 7.15 -16.66 11.43
CA GLY A 45 8.21 -17.65 11.60
C GLY A 45 8.99 -17.46 12.90
N ASP A 46 9.92 -18.38 13.18
CA ASP A 46 10.77 -18.28 14.36
C ASP A 46 11.63 -17.01 14.33
N GLY A 47 11.54 -16.19 15.37
CA GLY A 47 12.23 -14.90 15.47
C GLY A 47 11.54 -13.74 14.75
N GLU A 48 10.40 -13.96 14.11
CA GLU A 48 9.60 -12.91 13.49
C GLU A 48 8.53 -12.37 14.46
N PHE A 49 8.40 -11.04 14.51
CA PHE A 49 7.37 -10.34 15.27
C PHE A 49 6.71 -9.32 14.35
N VAL A 50 5.41 -9.47 14.11
CA VAL A 50 4.67 -8.65 13.15
C VAL A 50 3.40 -8.14 13.78
N GLU A 51 3.16 -6.84 13.62
CA GLU A 51 1.90 -6.18 13.95
C GLU A 51 1.17 -5.79 12.65
N VAL A 52 -0.15 -6.01 12.61
CA VAL A 52 -0.97 -5.72 11.43
C VAL A 52 -1.71 -4.39 11.63
N ILE A 53 -1.40 -3.41 10.77
CA ILE A 53 -2.07 -2.10 10.75
C ILE A 53 -2.90 -1.99 9.48
N SER A 54 -4.23 -1.94 9.61
CA SER A 54 -5.16 -1.73 8.49
C SER A 54 -5.58 -0.26 8.40
N LEU A 55 -5.30 0.38 7.26
CA LEU A 55 -5.62 1.78 7.03
C LEU A 55 -6.64 1.95 5.88
N PRO A 56 -7.55 2.94 5.96
CA PRO A 56 -8.54 3.18 4.92
C PRO A 56 -7.89 3.71 3.63
N LYS A 57 -8.13 3.06 2.50
CA LYS A 57 -7.54 3.40 1.18
C LYS A 57 -7.83 4.85 0.74
N ASN A 58 -9.03 5.35 1.00
CA ASN A 58 -9.47 6.68 0.56
C ASN A 58 -8.80 7.85 1.31
N ASP A 59 -8.17 7.57 2.46
CA ASP A 59 -7.47 8.57 3.27
C ASP A 59 -6.06 8.09 3.67
N LEU A 60 -5.48 7.19 2.87
CA LEU A 60 -4.28 6.43 3.22
C LEU A 60 -3.10 7.33 3.58
N LEU A 61 -2.80 8.34 2.76
CA LEU A 61 -1.66 9.23 2.97
C LEU A 61 -1.76 9.97 4.31
N LYS A 62 -2.94 10.53 4.62
CA LYS A 62 -3.15 11.29 5.85
C LYS A 62 -2.98 10.42 7.10
N ARG A 63 -3.44 9.16 7.04
CA ARG A 63 -3.30 8.22 8.16
C ARG A 63 -1.86 7.76 8.35
N ILE A 64 -1.11 7.59 7.26
CA ILE A 64 0.34 7.35 7.31
C ILE A 64 1.06 8.54 7.96
N ASP A 65 0.79 9.77 7.52
CA ASP A 65 1.44 10.97 8.07
C ASP A 65 1.16 11.14 9.56
N ALA A 66 -0.06 10.81 10.02
CA ALA A 66 -0.43 10.82 11.44
C ALA A 66 0.38 9.79 12.26
N LEU A 67 0.50 8.55 11.75
CA LEU A 67 1.30 7.51 12.41
C LEU A 67 2.77 7.89 12.53
N VAL A 68 3.36 8.50 11.49
CA VAL A 68 4.75 8.98 11.54
C VAL A 68 4.94 10.12 12.55
N ALA A 69 3.93 10.98 12.71
CA ALA A 69 3.99 12.09 13.66
C ALA A 69 3.84 11.64 15.12
N GLU A 70 3.02 10.61 15.36
CA GLU A 70 2.71 10.10 16.69
C GLU A 70 3.71 9.05 17.17
N GLU A 71 4.24 8.25 16.26
CA GLU A 71 5.08 7.09 16.57
C GLU A 71 6.48 7.21 15.93
N HIS A 72 7.49 6.64 16.59
CA HIS A 72 8.86 6.61 16.06
C HIS A 72 9.03 5.49 15.02
N LEU A 73 8.31 5.60 13.91
CA LEU A 73 8.34 4.62 12.82
C LEU A 73 8.78 5.24 11.49
N THR A 74 9.23 4.40 10.58
CA THR A 74 9.58 4.77 9.21
C THR A 74 8.66 4.04 8.23
N VAL A 75 8.18 4.76 7.23
CA VAL A 75 7.27 4.21 6.21
C VAL A 75 8.08 3.75 5.00
N ASP A 76 7.79 2.56 4.48
CA ASP A 76 8.39 2.06 3.25
C ASP A 76 8.08 2.99 2.06
N ALA A 77 9.10 3.29 1.25
CA ALA A 77 8.97 4.22 0.12
C ALA A 77 7.91 3.79 -0.91
N ARG A 78 7.69 2.48 -1.11
CA ARG A 78 6.68 1.96 -2.04
C ARG A 78 5.27 2.15 -1.48
N VAL A 79 5.09 1.98 -0.16
CA VAL A 79 3.82 2.27 0.52
C VAL A 79 3.47 3.75 0.42
N TYR A 80 4.45 4.63 0.66
CA TYR A 80 4.25 6.08 0.55
C TYR A 80 3.96 6.52 -0.89
N SER A 81 4.68 5.96 -1.87
CA SER A 81 4.46 6.24 -3.30
C SER A 81 3.05 5.84 -3.75
N TYR A 82 2.55 4.69 -3.30
CA TYR A 82 1.18 4.24 -3.58
C TYR A 82 0.14 5.20 -2.96
N ALA A 83 0.36 5.66 -1.72
CA ALA A 83 -0.52 6.62 -1.06
C ALA A 83 -0.56 7.99 -1.76
N LEU A 84 0.60 8.49 -2.21
CA LEU A 84 0.68 9.72 -3.00
C LEU A 84 -0.07 9.59 -4.34
N ALA A 85 0.09 8.47 -5.04
CA ALA A 85 -0.60 8.23 -6.30
C ALA A 85 -2.13 8.25 -6.13
N LEU A 86 -2.66 7.66 -5.04
CA LEU A 86 -4.09 7.72 -4.71
C LEU A 86 -4.56 9.15 -4.46
N LYS A 87 -3.78 9.97 -3.74
CA LYS A 87 -4.10 11.39 -3.52
C LYS A 87 -4.10 12.16 -4.83
N HIS A 88 -3.08 11.99 -5.66
CA HIS A 88 -2.97 12.69 -6.95
C HIS A 88 -4.12 12.33 -7.89
N ALA A 89 -4.50 11.05 -7.97
CA ALA A 89 -5.64 10.61 -8.78
C ALA A 89 -6.98 11.24 -8.34
N ASN A 90 -7.15 11.51 -7.04
CA ASN A 90 -8.36 12.11 -6.48
C ASN A 90 -8.33 13.64 -6.42
N THR A 91 -7.21 14.27 -6.76
CA THR A 91 -7.11 15.73 -6.72
C THR A 91 -7.86 16.30 -7.92
N LYS A 92 -8.75 17.29 -7.69
CA LYS A 92 -9.46 17.95 -8.78
C LYS A 92 -8.44 18.49 -9.80
N PRO A 93 -8.59 18.16 -11.10
CA PRO A 93 -7.73 18.73 -12.12
C PRO A 93 -7.89 20.25 -12.14
N PHE A 94 -6.81 20.95 -12.48
CA PHE A 94 -6.84 22.39 -12.67
C PHE A 94 -7.70 22.70 -13.90
N GLU A 95 -8.92 23.18 -13.67
CA GLU A 95 -9.79 23.66 -14.75
C GLU A 95 -9.25 24.99 -15.27
N VAL A 96 -8.67 24.98 -16.47
CA VAL A 96 -8.29 26.22 -17.14
C VAL A 96 -9.57 26.99 -17.54
N PRO A 97 -9.69 28.30 -17.25
CA PRO A 97 -10.96 29.05 -17.39
C PRO A 97 -11.59 29.12 -18.79
N PHE A 98 -10.88 28.69 -19.83
CA PHE A 98 -11.21 28.98 -21.23
C PHE A 98 -11.59 27.77 -22.10
N LEU A 99 -11.58 26.54 -21.56
CA LEU A 99 -12.18 25.38 -22.26
C LEU A 99 -13.51 25.01 -21.61
N LYS A 100 -14.57 25.72 -22.01
CA LYS A 100 -15.94 25.25 -21.87
C LYS A 100 -16.29 24.46 -23.14
N PHE A 101 -16.56 23.17 -23.02
CA PHE A 101 -17.24 22.40 -24.05
C PHE A 101 -18.76 22.62 -23.94
#